data_AF-A0A0M3AVG9-F1
#
_entry.id   AF-A0A0M3AVG9-F1
#
_cell.length_a   1.000
_cell.length_b   1.000
_cell.length_c   1.000
_cell.angle_alpha   90.00
_cell.angle_beta   90.00
_cell.angle_gamma   90.00
#
_symmetry.space_group_name_H-M   'P 1'
#
loop_
_entity.id
_entity.type
_entity.pdbx_description
1 polymer ?
#
loop_
_entity_poly.entity_id
_entity_poly.type
_entity_poly.pdbx_seq_one_letter_code
_entity_poly.pdbx_strand_id
1 'polypeptide(L)'
;MGDFQSAVGAWMVEVFGEQIAMDPLERIMRFLEEALELAQAEGMTATEVGRVVDYVYGRPVGETFQEVGGVLVTLAAFCFRREVDLKAAALTEFDRIDSPEMRKRIFDKQAFKRAQGLTSDGGFRAEGGAA
;
A
#
# COMPACT_ATOMS: atom_id res chain seq x y z
N MET A 1 20.76 -2.42 -14.18
CA MET A 1 19.29 -2.56 -14.18
C MET A 1 18.90 -2.81 -12.73
N GLY A 2 18.12 -1.92 -12.11
CA GLY A 2 17.72 -2.07 -10.70
C GLY A 2 16.78 -3.27 -10.52
N ASP A 3 16.63 -3.74 -9.29
CA ASP A 3 15.59 -4.70 -8.94
C ASP A 3 14.18 -4.06 -9.01
N PHE A 4 13.15 -4.89 -8.87
CA PHE A 4 11.75 -4.43 -8.96
C PHE A 4 11.45 -3.30 -7.98
N GLN A 5 11.94 -3.39 -6.74
CA GLN A 5 11.73 -2.38 -5.71
C GLN A 5 12.36 -1.03 -6.10
N SER A 6 13.57 -1.06 -6.67
CA SER A 6 14.25 0.13 -7.16
C SER A 6 13.50 0.77 -8.34
N ALA A 7 12.94 -0.03 -9.24
CA ALA A 7 12.13 0.46 -10.36
C ALA A 7 10.84 1.13 -9.88
N VAL A 8 10.12 0.53 -8.93
CA VAL A 8 8.93 1.11 -8.31
C VAL A 8 9.27 2.43 -7.61
N GLY A 9 10.39 2.48 -6.88
CA GLY A 9 10.84 3.71 -6.21
C GLY A 9 11.11 4.85 -7.21
N ALA A 10 11.82 4.56 -8.29
CA ALA A 10 12.09 5.56 -9.34
C ALA A 10 10.78 6.06 -10.00
N TRP A 11 9.88 5.14 -10.33
CA TRP A 11 8.57 5.47 -10.89
C TRP A 11 7.73 6.34 -9.95
N MET A 12 7.73 6.04 -8.65
CA MET A 12 7.01 6.84 -7.67
C MET A 12 7.51 8.29 -7.62
N VAL A 13 8.83 8.49 -7.61
CA VAL A 13 9.42 9.83 -7.62
C VAL A 13 9.09 10.57 -8.92
N GLU A 14 9.12 9.87 -10.06
CA GLU A 14 8.76 10.45 -11.36
C GLU A 14 7.30 10.90 -11.42
N VAL A 15 6.37 10.07 -10.92
CA VAL A 15 4.93 10.31 -11.04
C VAL A 15 4.39 11.25 -9.97
N PHE A 16 4.87 11.13 -8.72
CA PHE A 16 4.32 11.87 -7.58
C PHE A 16 5.21 13.03 -7.10
N GLY A 17 6.46 13.09 -7.54
CA GLY A 17 7.48 13.96 -6.96
C GLY A 17 8.02 13.42 -5.64
N GLU A 18 9.23 13.84 -5.29
CA GLU A 18 9.99 13.32 -4.14
C GLU A 18 9.24 13.47 -2.81
N GLN A 19 8.60 14.62 -2.59
CA GLN A 19 7.89 14.90 -1.33
C GLN A 19 6.79 13.87 -1.02
N ILE A 20 5.97 13.53 -2.02
CA ILE A 20 4.85 12.58 -1.84
C ILE A 20 5.36 11.14 -1.90
N ALA A 21 6.34 10.87 -2.77
CA ALA A 21 6.92 9.54 -2.91
C ALA A 21 7.62 9.07 -1.62
N MET A 22 8.21 10.00 -0.87
CA MET A 22 8.96 9.73 0.36
C MET A 22 8.14 9.93 1.64
N ASP A 23 6.86 10.30 1.56
CA ASP A 23 6.01 10.47 2.74
C ASP A 23 5.61 9.11 3.33
N PRO A 24 6.07 8.74 4.55
CA PRO A 24 5.80 7.44 5.13
C PRO A 24 4.31 7.19 5.41
N LEU A 25 3.54 8.23 5.74
CA LEU A 25 2.10 8.11 6.00
C LEU A 25 1.34 7.78 4.70
N GLU A 26 1.69 8.46 3.61
CA GLU A 26 1.12 8.15 2.30
C GLU A 26 1.43 6.72 1.86
N ARG A 27 2.68 6.26 2.06
CA ARG A 27 3.09 4.91 1.66
C ARG A 27 2.32 3.83 2.43
N ILE A 28 2.17 3.99 3.75
CA ILE A 28 1.46 3.00 4.56
C ILE A 28 -0.05 3.01 4.27
N MET A 29 -0.66 4.17 4.05
CA MET A 29 -2.09 4.25 3.68
C MET A 29 -2.34 3.63 2.32
N ARG A 30 -1.46 3.85 1.33
CA ARG A 30 -1.60 3.24 0.02
C ARG A 30 -1.46 1.72 0.06
N PHE A 31 -0.52 1.21 0.85
CA PHE A 31 -0.41 -0.22 1.10
C PHE A 31 -1.66 -0.80 1.77
N LEU A 32 -2.17 -0.12 2.82
CA LEU A 32 -3.38 -0.55 3.51
C LEU A 32 -4.60 -0.58 2.57
N GLU A 33 -4.75 0.42 1.71
CA GLU A 33 -5.82 0.46 0.70
C GLU A 33 -5.79 -0.79 -0.19
N GLU A 34 -4.64 -1.13 -0.77
CA GLU A 34 -4.49 -2.31 -1.62
C GLU A 34 -4.74 -3.64 -0.86
N ALA A 35 -4.29 -3.72 0.39
CA ALA A 35 -4.56 -4.89 1.23
C ALA A 35 -6.06 -5.04 1.52
N LEU A 36 -6.78 -3.93 1.70
CA LEU A 36 -8.23 -3.92 1.90
C LEU A 36 -8.99 -4.23 0.61
N GLU A 37 -8.55 -3.72 -0.54
CA GLU A 37 -9.12 -4.05 -1.85
C GLU A 37 -8.97 -5.55 -2.15
N LEU A 38 -7.81 -6.15 -1.81
CA LEU A 38 -7.62 -7.60 -1.92
C LEU A 38 -8.55 -8.38 -0.97
N ALA A 39 -8.66 -7.96 0.30
CA ALA A 39 -9.57 -8.60 1.25
C ALA A 39 -11.04 -8.51 0.80
N GLN A 40 -11.44 -7.37 0.23
CA GLN A 40 -12.77 -7.15 -0.33
C GLN A 40 -13.02 -8.06 -1.54
N ALA A 41 -12.04 -8.19 -2.45
CA ALA A 41 -12.14 -9.08 -3.61
C ALA A 41 -12.32 -10.55 -3.20
N GLU A 42 -11.81 -10.91 -2.03
CA GLU A 42 -11.93 -12.24 -1.42
C GLU A 42 -13.22 -12.43 -0.60
N GLY A 43 -14.08 -11.42 -0.56
CA GLY A 43 -15.39 -11.48 0.09
C GLY A 43 -15.38 -11.15 1.57
N MET A 44 -14.27 -10.66 2.13
CA MET A 44 -14.20 -10.25 3.52
C MET A 44 -15.05 -9.00 3.76
N THR A 45 -15.88 -9.01 4.79
CA THR A 45 -16.75 -7.89 5.13
C THR A 45 -16.00 -6.81 5.93
N ALA A 46 -16.48 -5.57 5.86
CA ALA A 46 -15.93 -4.48 6.67
C ALA A 46 -15.97 -4.78 8.18
N THR A 47 -16.98 -5.51 8.65
CA THR A 47 -17.07 -5.95 10.05
C THR A 47 -15.96 -6.95 10.41
N GLU A 48 -15.66 -7.89 9.53
CA GLU A 48 -14.55 -8.84 9.75
C GLU A 48 -13.20 -8.13 9.73
N VAL A 49 -13.01 -7.17 8.82
CA VAL A 49 -11.81 -6.31 8.79
C VAL A 49 -11.67 -5.56 10.10
N GLY A 50 -12.74 -4.95 10.61
CA GLY A 50 -12.74 -4.24 11.89
C GLY A 50 -12.27 -5.12 13.06
N ARG A 51 -12.68 -6.40 13.11
CA ARG A 51 -12.20 -7.33 14.14
C ARG A 51 -10.70 -7.62 14.04
N VAL A 52 -10.15 -7.67 12.83
CA VAL A 52 -8.70 -7.84 12.64
C VAL A 52 -7.96 -6.57 13.07
N VAL A 53 -8.50 -5.39 12.77
CA VAL A 53 -7.97 -4.11 13.26
C VAL A 53 -7.90 -4.12 14.79
N ASP A 54 -9.01 -4.42 15.48
CA ASP A 54 -9.04 -4.47 16.95
C ASP A 54 -8.00 -5.45 17.51
N TYR A 55 -7.86 -6.62 16.87
CA TYR A 55 -6.88 -7.63 17.27
C TYR A 55 -5.43 -7.17 17.11
N VAL A 56 -5.08 -6.54 15.99
CA VAL A 56 -3.71 -6.08 15.71
C VAL A 56 -3.34 -4.89 16.59
N TYR A 57 -4.22 -3.89 16.69
CA TYR A 57 -3.97 -2.69 17.48
C TYR A 57 -4.10 -2.92 19.00
N GLY A 58 -4.66 -4.05 19.43
CA GLY A 58 -4.65 -4.48 20.84
C GLY A 58 -3.32 -5.10 21.31
N ARG A 59 -2.30 -5.17 20.46
CA ARG A 59 -0.98 -5.77 20.76
C ARG A 59 0.13 -4.70 20.78
N PRO A 60 1.29 -4.99 21.41
CA PRO A 60 2.46 -4.12 21.30
C PRO A 60 2.86 -3.91 19.83
N VAL A 61 3.30 -2.69 19.52
CA VAL A 61 3.78 -2.31 18.18
C VAL A 61 4.98 -3.19 17.78
N GLY A 62 4.91 -3.75 16.57
CA GLY A 62 5.98 -4.58 15.98
C GLY A 62 7.11 -3.75 15.36
N GLU A 63 8.18 -4.43 14.96
CA GLU A 63 9.30 -3.82 14.24
C GLU A 63 9.07 -3.90 12.72
N THR A 64 9.33 -2.79 12.01
CA THR A 64 8.98 -2.65 10.59
C THR A 64 9.54 -3.75 9.70
N PHE A 65 10.82 -4.11 9.84
CA PHE A 65 11.43 -5.16 9.02
C PHE A 65 10.77 -6.52 9.26
N GLN A 66 10.45 -6.85 10.51
CA GLN A 66 9.69 -8.06 10.85
C GLN A 66 8.29 -8.06 10.22
N GLU A 67 7.53 -6.97 10.34
CA GLU A 67 6.16 -6.89 9.82
C GLU A 67 6.10 -6.91 8.28
N VAL A 68 7.08 -6.28 7.60
CA VAL A 68 7.23 -6.39 6.14
C VAL A 68 7.44 -7.85 5.73
N GLY A 69 8.26 -8.60 6.46
CA GLY A 69 8.44 -10.03 6.24
C GLY A 69 7.14 -10.83 6.45
N GLY A 70 6.39 -10.53 7.52
CA GLY A 70 5.11 -11.15 7.81
C GLY A 70 4.06 -10.91 6.71
N VAL A 71 3.97 -9.69 6.21
CA VAL A 71 3.10 -9.33 5.08
C VAL A 71 3.48 -10.13 3.83
N LEU A 72 4.77 -10.17 3.46
CA LEU A 72 5.18 -10.83 2.23
C LEU A 72 4.96 -12.35 2.28
N VAL A 73 5.22 -12.99 3.42
CA VAL A 73 5.01 -14.42 3.61
C VAL A 73 3.52 -14.78 3.53
N THR A 74 2.65 -14.00 4.18
CA THR A 74 1.21 -14.25 4.16
C THR A 74 0.60 -14.00 2.79
N LEU A 75 1.04 -12.94 2.08
CA LEU A 75 0.65 -12.69 0.70
C LEU A 75 1.09 -13.83 -0.23
N ALA A 76 2.31 -14.33 -0.09
CA ALA A 76 2.80 -15.46 -0.89
C ALA A 76 1.97 -16.75 -0.64
N ALA A 77 1.62 -17.03 0.62
CA ALA A 77 0.76 -18.17 0.97
C ALA A 77 -0.65 -18.03 0.38
N PHE A 78 -1.22 -16.82 0.41
CA PHE A 78 -2.49 -16.50 -0.22
C PHE A 78 -2.43 -16.73 -1.74
N CYS A 79 -1.42 -16.17 -2.42
CA CYS A 79 -1.22 -16.34 -3.85
C CYS A 79 -1.05 -17.82 -4.23
N PHE A 80 -0.30 -18.60 -3.44
CA PHE A 80 -0.19 -20.05 -3.63
C PHE A 80 -1.56 -20.73 -3.59
N ARG A 81 -2.41 -20.39 -2.60
CA ARG A 81 -3.76 -20.95 -2.48
C ARG A 81 -4.67 -20.56 -3.65
N ARG A 82 -4.50 -19.35 -4.19
CA ARG A 82 -5.29 -18.81 -5.30
C ARG A 82 -4.71 -19.15 -6.68
N GLU A 83 -3.60 -19.90 -6.73
CA GLU A 83 -2.88 -20.22 -7.98
C GLU A 83 -2.46 -18.96 -8.76
N VAL A 84 -2.13 -17.88 -8.04
CA VAL A 84 -1.64 -16.62 -8.59
C VAL A 84 -0.12 -16.60 -8.50
N ASP A 85 0.56 -16.34 -9.62
CA ASP A 85 1.99 -16.03 -9.60
C ASP A 85 2.19 -14.61 -9.05
N LEU A 86 2.74 -14.54 -7.83
CA LEU A 86 2.96 -13.28 -7.11
C LEU A 86 3.82 -12.29 -7.91
N LYS A 87 4.86 -12.77 -8.61
CA LYS A 87 5.78 -11.89 -9.35
C LYS A 87 5.16 -11.42 -10.66
N ALA A 88 4.50 -12.31 -11.38
CA ALA A 88 3.82 -11.97 -12.62
C ALA A 88 2.68 -10.96 -12.36
N ALA A 89 1.93 -11.13 -11.27
CA ALA A 89 0.91 -10.17 -10.85
C ALA A 89 1.52 -8.79 -10.58
N ALA A 90 2.62 -8.72 -9.82
CA ALA A 90 3.31 -7.47 -9.51
C ALA A 90 3.86 -6.77 -10.77
N LEU A 91 4.46 -7.51 -11.70
CA LEU A 91 4.97 -6.97 -12.97
C LEU A 91 3.84 -6.48 -13.89
N THR A 92 2.77 -7.26 -14.02
CA THR A 92 1.59 -6.90 -14.83
C THR A 92 0.95 -5.62 -14.31
N GLU A 93 0.83 -5.49 -12.98
CA GLU A 93 0.28 -4.28 -12.37
C GLU A 93 1.22 -3.08 -12.56
N PHE A 94 2.53 -3.28 -12.42
CA PHE A 94 3.51 -2.24 -12.66
C PHE A 94 3.45 -1.69 -14.09
N ASP A 95 3.40 -2.58 -15.09
CA ASP A 95 3.25 -2.19 -16.50
C ASP A 95 1.93 -1.43 -16.75
N ARG A 96 0.85 -1.83 -16.06
CA ARG A 96 -0.45 -1.16 -16.16
C ARG A 96 -0.41 0.25 -15.60
N ILE A 97 0.14 0.45 -14.39
CA ILE A 97 0.21 1.77 -13.75
C ILE A 97 1.22 2.70 -14.43
N ASP A 98 2.21 2.13 -15.13
CA ASP A 98 3.20 2.90 -15.87
C ASP A 98 2.67 3.48 -17.20
N SER A 99 1.57 2.92 -17.74
CA SER A 99 0.95 3.44 -18.97
C SER A 99 0.59 4.93 -18.87
N PRO A 100 0.77 5.74 -19.93
CA PRO A 100 0.46 7.17 -19.92
C PRO A 100 -0.96 7.49 -19.45
N GLU A 101 -1.94 6.68 -19.88
CA GLU A 101 -3.34 6.84 -19.52
C GLU A 101 -3.57 6.60 -18.03
N MET A 102 -2.91 5.59 -17.46
CA MET A 102 -3.05 5.28 -16.04
C MET A 102 -2.31 6.27 -15.16
N ARG A 103 -1.10 6.69 -15.55
CA ARG A 103 -0.35 7.76 -14.86
C ARG A 103 -1.22 9.02 -14.72
N LYS A 104 -1.91 9.45 -15.79
CA LYS A 104 -2.84 10.59 -15.72
C LYS A 104 -3.99 10.35 -14.73
N ARG A 105 -4.64 9.18 -14.78
CA ARG A 105 -5.75 8.86 -13.87
C ARG A 105 -5.31 8.80 -12.40
N ILE A 106 -4.12 8.25 -12.15
CA ILE A 106 -3.51 8.17 -10.81
C ILE A 106 -3.28 9.59 -10.27
N PHE A 107 -2.74 10.49 -11.08
CA PHE A 107 -2.55 11.89 -10.69
C PHE A 107 -3.88 12.57 -10.32
N ASP A 108 -4.91 12.44 -11.17
CA ASP A 108 -6.23 13.04 -10.94
C ASP A 108 -6.90 12.49 -9.67
N LYS A 109 -6.81 11.17 -9.43
CA LYS A 109 -7.34 10.53 -8.22
C LYS A 109 -6.61 10.98 -6.96
N GLN A 110 -5.30 11.14 -7.02
CA GLN A 110 -4.50 11.57 -5.87
C GLN A 110 -4.80 13.02 -5.45
N ALA A 111 -5.10 13.90 -6.42
CA ALA A 111 -5.59 15.24 -6.10
C ALA A 111 -6.95 15.20 -5.36
N PHE A 112 -7.85 14.31 -5.80
CA PHE A 112 -9.16 14.14 -5.16
C PHE A 112 -9.08 13.58 -3.74
N LYS A 113 -8.24 12.55 -3.51
CA LYS A 113 -8.08 11.93 -2.18
C LYS A 113 -7.49 12.91 -1.15
N ARG A 114 -6.55 13.77 -1.57
CA ARG A 114 -5.99 14.84 -0.73
C ARG A 114 -7.07 15.81 -0.26
N ALA A 115 -7.97 16.21 -1.17
CA ALA A 115 -9.09 17.08 -0.80
C ALA A 115 -10.07 16.44 0.21
N GLN A 116 -10.02 15.12 0.39
CA GLN A 116 -10.87 14.36 1.33
C GLN A 116 -10.11 13.91 2.60
N GLY A 117 -8.83 14.25 2.75
CA GLY A 117 -8.01 13.82 3.89
C GLY A 117 -7.72 12.31 3.94
N LEU A 118 -7.87 11.59 2.82
CA LEU A 118 -7.60 10.15 2.70
C LEU A 118 -6.13 9.84 2.37
N THR A 119 -5.33 10.88 2.21
CA THR A 119 -3.90 10.89 1.85
C THR A 119 -3.25 11.99 2.67
N SER A 120 -1.94 11.91 2.92
CA SER A 120 -1.28 12.91 3.75
C SER A 120 -1.23 14.28 3.05
N ASP A 121 -1.25 15.36 3.83
CA ASP A 121 -1.00 16.72 3.33
C ASP A 121 0.49 16.97 3.04
N GLY A 122 1.33 15.92 3.08
CA GLY A 122 2.80 16.03 3.09
C GLY A 122 3.40 16.46 4.45
N GLY A 123 2.56 16.54 5.48
CA GLY A 123 2.94 16.94 6.83
C GLY A 123 3.01 15.73 7.77
N PHE A 124 4.21 15.23 8.01
CA PHE A 124 4.48 14.28 9.09
C PHE A 124 4.04 14.87 10.44
N ARG A 125 3.03 14.26 11.08
CA ARG A 125 2.81 14.39 12.53
C ARG A 125 3.23 13.08 13.19
N ALA A 126 4.51 12.93 13.51
CA ALA A 126 4.83 12.09 14.65
C ALA A 126 4.65 12.92 15.92
N GLU A 127 3.51 12.75 16.57
CA GLU A 127 3.45 12.85 18.02
C GLU A 127 2.57 11.71 18.53
N GLY A 128 3.08 11.04 19.56
CA GLY A 128 2.60 9.74 20.00
C GLY A 128 1.20 9.77 20.60
N GLY A 129 0.44 8.71 20.31
CA GLY A 129 -0.79 8.37 21.01
C GLY A 129 -0.54 7.26 22.02
N ALA A 130 0.07 7.62 23.15
CA ALA A 130 0.03 6.80 24.36
C ALA A 130 -0.46 7.70 25.51
N ALA A 131 -1.76 7.63 25.78
CA ALA A 131 -2.39 7.80 27.09
C ALA A 131 -3.75 7.10 27.04
#